data_AF-A0A0C5G477-F1
#
_entry.id   AF-A0A0C5G477-F1
#
_cell.length_a   1.000
_cell.length_b   1.000
_cell.length_c   1.000
_cell.angle_alpha   90.00
_cell.angle_beta   90.00
_cell.angle_gamma   90.00
#
_symmetry.space_group_name_H-M   'P 1'
#
loop_
_entity.id
_entity.type
_entity.pdbx_description
1 polymer ?
#
loop_
_entity_poly.entity_id
_entity_poly.type
_entity_poly.pdbx_seq_one_letter_code
_entity_poly.pdbx_strand_id
1 'polypeptide(L)' 'MDEPRELQPGGTTRPPVVAAGVRLPPVWEAYGRYARHATQCWACRDVDQRCELGERLRRDWLDLADRAFDQLKA' A
#
# COMPACT_ATOMS: atom_id res chain seq x y z
N MET A 1 -42.20 -8.37 -15.45
CA MET A 1 -41.19 -8.37 -14.38
C MET A 1 -39.94 -8.92 -15.00
N ASP A 2 -38.99 -8.05 -15.30
CA ASP A 2 -37.68 -8.41 -15.81
C ASP A 2 -36.69 -7.68 -14.89
N GLU A 3 -36.07 -8.42 -13.97
CA GLU A 3 -34.99 -7.93 -13.12
C GLU A 3 -33.69 -8.00 -13.92
N PRO A 4 -32.99 -6.87 -14.18
CA PRO A 4 -31.64 -6.94 -14.69
C PRO A 4 -30.73 -7.45 -13.58
N ARG A 5 -30.29 -8.71 -13.71
CA ARG A 5 -29.22 -9.30 -12.91
C ARG A 5 -27.92 -8.55 -13.24
N GLU A 6 -27.59 -7.54 -12.44
CA GLU A 6 -26.37 -6.77 -12.60
C GLU A 6 -25.14 -7.68 -12.46
N LEU A 7 -24.24 -7.55 -13.45
CA LEU A 7 -23.09 -8.40 -13.67
C LEU A 7 -22.14 -8.40 -12.47
N GLN A 8 -21.73 -9.59 -12.05
CA GLN A 8 -20.47 -9.75 -11.33
C GLN A 8 -19.29 -9.61 -12.32
N PRO A 9 -18.30 -8.76 -12.06
CA PRO A 9 -16.95 -9.02 -12.51
C PRO A 9 -16.14 -9.61 -11.34
N GLY A 10 -15.74 -10.87 -11.50
CA GLY A 10 -14.90 -11.60 -10.56
C GLY A 10 -13.67 -10.81 -10.12
N GLY A 11 -13.39 -10.86 -8.82
CA GLY A 11 -12.27 -10.21 -8.16
C GLY A 11 -10.93 -10.71 -8.70
N THR A 12 -10.47 -10.11 -9.80
CA THR A 12 -9.05 -10.05 -10.11
C THR A 12 -8.53 -8.80 -9.42
N THR A 13 -7.75 -8.98 -8.36
CA THR A 13 -6.95 -7.93 -7.74
C THR A 13 -5.91 -7.46 -8.76
N ARG A 14 -6.33 -6.68 -9.75
CA ARG A 14 -5.44 -6.01 -10.68
C ARG A 14 -4.66 -5.00 -9.84
N PRO A 15 -3.33 -5.15 -9.66
CA PRO A 15 -2.57 -4.10 -9.01
C PRO A 15 -2.79 -2.81 -9.82
N PRO A 16 -2.96 -1.66 -9.16
CA PRO A 16 -3.11 -0.40 -9.87
C PRO A 16 -1.93 -0.28 -10.84
N VAL A 17 -2.24 -0.15 -12.14
CA VAL A 17 -1.24 0.09 -13.18
C VAL A 17 -0.77 1.52 -12.99
N VAL A 18 0.19 1.72 -12.10
CA VAL A 18 0.99 2.94 -12.11
C VAL A 18 1.74 2.89 -13.44
N ALA A 19 1.43 3.84 -14.33
CA ALA A 19 2.01 3.90 -15.67
C ALA A 19 3.53 3.67 -15.58
N ALA A 20 4.00 2.62 -16.25
CA ALA A 20 5.41 2.24 -16.31
C ALA A 20 6.21 3.39 -16.94
N GLY A 21 6.70 4.32 -16.12
CA GLY A 21 7.31 5.57 -16.56
C GLY A 21 7.13 6.74 -15.58
N VAL A 22 6.12 6.70 -14.72
CA VAL A 22 5.96 7.68 -13.64
C VAL A 22 6.81 7.24 -12.46
N ARG A 23 7.93 7.94 -12.18
CA ARG A 23 8.63 7.79 -10.91
C ARG A 23 7.71 8.33 -9.82
N LEU A 24 7.24 7.44 -8.95
CA LEU A 24 6.48 7.85 -7.78
C LEU A 24 7.38 8.69 -6.86
N PRO A 25 6.81 9.68 -6.15
CA PRO A 25 7.54 10.33 -5.08
C PRO A 25 8.05 9.29 -4.05
N PRO A 26 9.22 9.50 -3.42
CA PRO A 26 9.84 8.52 -2.53
C PRO A 26 8.91 8.01 -1.42
N VAL A 27 8.05 8.87 -0.87
CA VAL A 27 7.04 8.51 0.14
C VAL A 27 6.04 7.46 -0.37
N TRP A 28 5.61 7.58 -1.63
CA TRP A 28 4.66 6.65 -2.26
C TRP A 28 5.33 5.32 -2.63
N GLU A 29 6.61 5.33 -3.02
CA GLU A 29 7.37 4.10 -3.20
C GLU A 29 7.53 3.32 -1.89
N ALA A 30 7.86 4.01 -0.79
CA ALA A 30 8.00 3.40 0.52
C ALA A 30 6.67 2.83 1.03
N TYR A 31 5.58 3.59 0.88
CA TYR A 31 4.23 3.11 1.16
C TYR A 31 3.89 1.85 0.36
N GLY A 32 4.18 1.83 -0.95
CA GLY A 32 3.92 0.68 -1.80
C GLY A 32 4.66 -0.58 -1.35
N ARG A 33 5.91 -0.45 -0.92
CA ARG A 33 6.71 -1.57 -0.36
C ARG A 33 6.10 -2.08 0.94
N TYR A 34 5.76 -1.18 1.87
CA TYR A 34 5.09 -1.53 3.12
C TYR A 34 3.75 -2.23 2.88
N ALA A 35 2.87 -1.63 2.07
CA ALA A 35 1.54 -2.15 1.78
C ALA A 35 1.59 -3.53 1.11
N ARG A 36 2.50 -3.71 0.14
CA ARG A 36 2.71 -5.02 -0.50
C ARG A 36 3.14 -6.08 0.52
N HIS A 37 4.05 -5.74 1.43
CA HIS A 37 4.49 -6.68 2.46
C HIS A 37 3.36 -7.00 3.45
N ALA A 38 2.72 -5.98 4.03
CA ALA A 38 1.67 -6.13 5.03
C ALA A 38 0.48 -6.95 4.50
N THR A 39 0.13 -6.79 3.21
CA THR A 39 -0.95 -7.56 2.59
C THR A 39 -0.58 -9.00 2.28
N GLN A 40 0.70 -9.39 2.25
CA GLN A 40 1.17 -10.73 1.86
C GLN A 40 1.79 -11.53 3.02
N CYS A 41 2.31 -10.85 4.04
CA CYS A 41 2.95 -11.48 5.19
C CYS A 41 1.91 -12.02 6.18
N TRP A 42 1.99 -13.31 6.51
CA TRP A 42 1.09 -13.93 7.49
C TRP A 42 1.24 -13.27 8.88
N ALA A 43 2.46 -12.98 9.31
CA ALA A 43 2.75 -12.36 10.60
C ALA A 43 2.24 -10.91 10.70
N CYS A 44 2.08 -10.20 9.57
CA CYS A 44 1.44 -8.88 9.57
C CYS A 44 -0.10 -8.94 9.65
N ARG A 45 -0.70 -10.08 9.31
CA ARG A 45 -2.16 -10.29 9.39
C ARG A 45 -2.60 -10.80 10.76
N ASP A 46 -1.65 -11.32 11.55
CA ASP A 46 -1.86 -11.83 12.89
C ASP A 46 -1.51 -10.75 13.92
N VAL A 47 -2.47 -10.40 14.78
CA VAL A 47 -2.33 -9.31 15.77
C VAL A 47 -1.42 -9.68 16.93
N ASP A 48 -1.24 -10.97 17.19
CA ASP A 48 -0.41 -11.48 18.28
C ASP A 48 1.06 -11.64 17.85
N GLN A 49 1.34 -11.47 16.56
CA GLN A 49 2.67 -11.66 16.00
C GLN A 49 3.38 -10.34 15.72
N ARG A 50 4.71 -10.38 15.82
CA ARG A 50 5.57 -9.25 15.45
C ARG A 50 6.31 -9.55 14.17
N CYS A 51 6.19 -8.64 13.21
CA CYS A 51 6.94 -8.68 11.97
C CYS A 51 7.96 -7.55 11.92
N GLU A 52 9.23 -7.85 12.19
CA GLU A 52 10.30 -6.84 12.18
C GLU A 52 10.47 -6.15 10.82
N LEU A 53 10.27 -6.89 9.74
CA LEU A 53 10.34 -6.34 8.38
C LEU A 53 9.18 -5.37 8.12
N GLY A 54 7.96 -5.73 8.53
CA GLY A 54 6.79 -4.85 8.47
C GLY A 54 6.99 -3.59 9.31
N GLU A 55 7.53 -3.71 10.53
CA GLU A 55 7.87 -2.57 11.39
C GLU A 55 8.90 -1.65 10.72
N ARG A 56 9.96 -2.21 10.12
CA ARG A 56 11.00 -1.44 9.42
C ARG A 56 10.42 -0.68 8.23
N LEU A 57 9.68 -1.36 7.35
CA LEU A 57 9.06 -0.74 6.18
C LEU A 57 8.07 0.37 6.56
N ARG A 58 7.34 0.18 7.66
CA ARG A 58 6.44 1.22 8.21
C ARG A 58 7.23 2.44 8.69
N ARG A 59 8.33 2.24 9.43
CA ARG A 59 9.18 3.34 9.91
C ARG A 59 9.77 4.13 8.74
N ASP A 60 10.32 3.43 7.74
CA ASP A 60 10.89 4.07 6.55
C ASP A 60 9.86 4.94 5.81
N TRP A 61 8.62 4.47 5.69
CA TRP A 61 7.53 5.25 5.10
C TRP A 61 7.17 6.48 5.94
N LEU A 62 7.05 6.34 7.25
CA LEU A 62 6.71 7.45 8.15
C LEU A 62 7.80 8.53 8.16
N ASP A 63 9.07 8.15 8.19
CA ASP A 63 10.20 9.10 8.14
C ASP A 63 10.19 9.92 6.84
N LEU A 64 9.85 9.28 5.71
CA LEU A 64 9.73 9.98 4.43
C LEU A 64 8.49 10.88 4.37
N ALA A 65 7.38 10.46 4.98
CA ALA A 65 6.19 11.26 5.06
C ALA A 65 6.41 12.52 5.92
N ASP A 66 7.06 12.38 7.07
CA ASP A 66 7.35 13.49 7.99
C ASP A 66 8.22 14.56 7.32
N ARG A 67 9.31 14.14 6.66
CA ARG A 67 10.17 15.05 5.87
C ARG A 67 9.41 15.76 4.75
N ALA A 68 8.51 15.05 4.06
CA ALA A 68 7.69 15.66 3.01
C ALA A 68 6.70 16.69 3.58
N PHE A 69 6.11 16.41 4.75
CA PHE A 69 5.24 17.37 5.45
C PHE A 69 6.01 18.60 5.93
N ASP A 70 7.23 18.43 6.45
CA ASP A 70 8.08 19.56 6.84
C ASP A 70 8.40 20.48 5.66
N GLN A 71 8.65 19.93 4.48
CA GLN A 71 8.88 20.71 3.27
C GLN A 71 7.67 21.51 2.80
N LEU A 72 6.45 21.09 3.15
CA LEU A 72 5.22 21.82 2.81
C LEU A 72 4.89 22.95 3.80
N LYS A 73 5.50 22.93 5.00
CA LYS A 73 5.32 23.94 6.04
C LYS A 73 6.35 25.08 5.98
N ALA A 74 7.40 24.93 5.16
CA ALA A 74 8.47 25.91 4.94
C ALA A 74 8.11 26.86 3.78
#